data_AF-A0A3P3WBH9-F1
#
_entry.id   AF-A0A3P3WBH9-F1
#
_cell.length_a   1.000
_cell.length_b   1.000
_cell.length_c   1.000
_cell.angle_alpha   90.00
_cell.angle_beta   90.00
_cell.angle_gamma   90.00
#
_symmetry.space_group_name_H-M   'P 1'
#
loop_
_entity.id
_entity.type
_entity.pdbx_description
1 polymer ?
#
loop_
_entity_poly.entity_id
_entity_poly.type
_entity_poly.pdbx_seq_one_letter_code
_entity_poly.pdbx_strand_id
1 'polypeptide(L)'
;MKKHLLLTFFLLIQNANAQYLNGSVFEYDIASDNILEVYYNDLSVCEIDLEKQKIVNDYYWFEDGIIYEIDTDYEQIIGKYSKNEITVYDETFDLEKPVFSKMKLTKKNDSKYEIKISCYGNRITIEEKNLQVSDVIKLWLIMKGAERVIQRNKNADSIFEAIQIGG
;
A
#
# COMPACT_ATOMS: atom_id res chain seq x y z
N MET A 1 39.49 27.28 22.17
CA MET A 1 39.07 26.07 21.42
C MET A 1 37.59 25.78 21.72
N LYS A 2 36.67 26.36 20.95
CA LYS A 2 35.22 26.09 21.05
C LYS A 2 34.63 26.21 19.64
N LYS A 3 34.86 25.20 18.79
CA LYS A 3 34.30 25.13 17.43
C LYS A 3 33.66 23.77 17.12
N HIS A 4 33.33 22.97 18.14
CA HIS A 4 32.76 21.63 17.94
C HIS A 4 31.35 21.46 18.51
N LEU A 5 30.71 22.51 19.04
CA LEU A 5 29.36 22.39 19.61
C LEU A 5 28.23 22.73 18.62
N LEU A 6 28.56 23.26 17.44
CA LEU A 6 27.54 23.64 16.44
C LEU A 6 27.23 22.53 15.43
N LEU A 7 28.07 21.48 15.34
CA LEU A 7 27.89 20.41 14.35
C LEU A 7 27.00 19.27 14.83
N THR A 8 26.81 19.11 16.14
CA THR A 8 25.99 18.03 16.72
C THR A 8 24.51 18.36 16.80
N PHE A 9 24.10 19.60 16.53
CA PHE A 9 22.68 19.98 16.48
C PHE A 9 22.06 19.87 15.08
N PHE A 10 22.88 19.71 14.03
CA PHE A 10 22.41 19.52 12.65
C PHE A 10 22.12 18.04 12.31
N LEU A 11 22.36 17.11 13.23
CA LEU A 11 22.07 15.68 13.08
C LEU A 11 20.70 15.26 13.64
N LEU A 12 19.90 16.19 14.17
CA LEU A 12 18.60 15.92 14.79
C LEU A 12 17.39 16.37 13.95
N ILE A 13 17.62 16.82 12.71
CA ILE A 13 16.54 17.12 11.74
C ILE A 13 16.51 16.06 10.62
N GLN A 14 17.17 14.92 10.82
CA GLN A 14 16.77 13.68 10.14
C GLN A 14 15.66 13.00 10.95
N ASN A 15 14.56 13.73 11.19
CA ASN A 15 13.31 13.11 11.59
C ASN A 15 12.85 12.31 10.36
N ALA A 16 13.15 11.02 10.33
CA ALA A 16 12.21 10.02 10.82
C ALA A 16 10.90 10.12 10.02
N ASN A 17 10.95 9.74 8.75
CA ASN A 17 9.89 8.89 8.22
C ASN A 17 9.96 7.61 9.06
N ALA A 18 9.38 7.65 10.26
CA ALA A 18 9.29 6.50 11.12
C ALA A 18 8.42 5.49 10.37
N GLN A 19 9.07 4.59 9.65
CA GLN A 19 8.39 3.52 8.97
C GLN A 19 7.66 2.71 10.03
N TYR A 20 6.33 2.78 10.02
CA TYR A 20 5.49 2.09 10.99
C TYR A 20 5.07 0.72 10.46
N LEU A 21 5.06 0.51 9.13
CA LEU A 21 4.88 -0.81 8.52
C LEU A 21 6.24 -1.47 8.24
N ASN A 22 6.91 -1.95 9.29
CA ASN A 22 8.20 -2.66 9.16
C ASN A 22 8.08 -4.12 8.69
N GLY A 23 6.84 -4.60 8.52
CA GLY A 23 6.58 -5.98 8.09
C GLY A 23 6.37 -6.15 6.60
N SER A 24 6.33 -7.42 6.22
CA SER A 24 6.11 -7.89 4.86
C SER A 24 4.79 -8.65 4.70
N VAL A 25 4.04 -8.88 5.79
CA VAL A 25 2.79 -9.64 5.79
C VAL A 25 1.71 -8.79 6.46
N PHE A 26 0.60 -8.62 5.75
CA PHE A 26 -0.56 -7.85 6.16
C PHE A 26 -1.80 -8.72 6.03
N GLU A 27 -2.72 -8.55 6.96
CA GLU A 27 -4.03 -9.20 6.93
C GLU A 27 -5.10 -8.13 6.84
N TYR A 28 -6.28 -8.48 6.35
CA TYR A 28 -7.41 -7.56 6.31
C TYR A 28 -8.71 -8.27 6.64
N ASP A 29 -9.67 -7.56 7.21
CA ASP A 29 -11.04 -8.04 7.34
C ASP A 29 -12.01 -7.03 6.71
N ILE A 30 -13.16 -7.53 6.25
CA ILE A 30 -14.22 -6.70 5.69
C ILE A 30 -15.10 -6.23 6.86
N ALA A 31 -14.85 -5.01 7.34
CA ALA A 31 -15.58 -4.41 8.45
C ALA A 31 -17.02 -4.01 8.05
N SER A 32 -17.21 -3.64 6.79
CA SER A 32 -18.52 -3.41 6.14
C SER A 32 -18.38 -3.57 4.62
N ASP A 33 -19.48 -3.51 3.87
CA ASP A 33 -19.58 -3.90 2.45
C ASP A 33 -18.38 -3.52 1.55
N ASN A 34 -17.76 -2.34 1.77
CA ASN A 34 -16.60 -1.88 1.01
C ASN A 34 -15.42 -1.39 1.87
N ILE A 35 -15.51 -1.46 3.20
CA ILE A 35 -14.46 -1.01 4.11
C ILE A 35 -13.63 -2.20 4.58
N LEU A 36 -12.32 -2.12 4.33
CA LEU A 36 -11.35 -3.05 4.89
C LEU A 36 -10.69 -2.43 6.10
N GLU A 37 -10.61 -3.19 7.18
CA GLU A 37 -9.66 -2.92 8.25
C GLU A 37 -8.40 -3.73 7.99
N VAL A 38 -7.23 -3.08 7.98
CA VAL A 38 -5.95 -3.73 7.70
C VAL A 38 -5.17 -3.90 8.99
N TYR A 39 -4.61 -5.09 9.19
CA TYR A 39 -3.84 -5.45 10.36
C TYR A 39 -2.38 -5.77 10.01
N TYR A 40 -1.48 -5.37 10.91
CA TYR A 40 -0.09 -5.78 10.96
C TYR A 40 0.25 -6.22 12.39
N ASN A 41 0.68 -7.48 12.56
CA ASN A 41 0.95 -8.06 13.89
C ASN A 41 -0.19 -7.84 14.89
N ASP A 42 -1.43 -8.17 14.49
CA ASP A 42 -2.66 -8.02 15.29
C ASP A 42 -3.05 -6.57 15.64
N LEU A 43 -2.35 -5.57 15.09
CA LEU A 43 -2.68 -4.15 15.27
C LEU A 43 -3.33 -3.60 14.01
N SER A 44 -4.45 -2.90 14.17
CA SER A 44 -5.10 -2.14 13.09
C SER A 44 -4.19 -0.98 12.67
N VAL A 45 -3.91 -0.88 11.37
CA VAL A 45 -2.93 0.07 10.82
C VAL A 45 -3.52 1.06 9.80
N CYS A 46 -4.66 0.72 9.21
CA CYS A 46 -5.45 1.64 8.39
C CYS A 46 -6.83 1.06 8.07
N GLU A 47 -7.73 1.96 7.68
CA GLU A 47 -8.96 1.61 6.98
C GLU A 47 -8.83 1.94 5.48
N ILE A 48 -9.42 1.08 4.65
CA ILE A 48 -9.44 1.24 3.20
C ILE A 48 -10.89 1.16 2.71
N ASP A 49 -11.38 2.24 2.12
CA ASP A 49 -12.64 2.26 1.36
C ASP A 49 -12.34 1.85 -0.09
N LEU A 50 -12.68 0.62 -0.44
CA LEU A 50 -12.42 0.06 -1.77
C LEU A 50 -13.27 0.71 -2.87
N GLU A 51 -14.48 1.15 -2.54
CA GLU A 51 -15.39 1.77 -3.51
C GLU A 51 -14.85 3.13 -3.93
N LYS A 52 -14.37 3.91 -2.96
CA LYS A 52 -13.78 5.23 -3.20
C LYS A 52 -12.29 5.18 -3.51
N GLN A 53 -11.66 4.01 -3.44
CA GLN A 53 -10.21 3.83 -3.50
C GLN A 53 -9.47 4.77 -2.54
N LYS A 54 -10.01 4.89 -1.32
CA LYS A 54 -9.53 5.80 -0.29
C LYS A 54 -8.84 5.02 0.82
N ILE A 55 -7.70 5.53 1.27
CA ILE A 55 -6.95 5.02 2.42
C ILE A 55 -6.77 6.18 3.37
N VAL A 56 -7.05 5.98 4.66
CA VAL A 56 -6.81 6.98 5.70
C VAL A 56 -6.16 6.31 6.90
N ASN A 57 -5.10 6.93 7.41
CA ASN A 57 -4.56 6.67 8.74
C ASN A 57 -3.87 7.93 9.28
N ASP A 58 -3.16 7.77 10.40
CA ASP A 58 -2.50 8.87 11.11
C ASP A 58 -1.38 9.56 10.31
N TYR A 59 -0.87 8.93 9.24
CA TYR A 59 0.31 9.40 8.50
C TYR A 59 0.01 9.76 7.04
N TYR A 60 -0.97 9.10 6.41
CA TYR A 60 -1.21 9.20 4.98
C TYR A 60 -2.69 9.18 4.64
N TRP A 61 -3.05 9.94 3.60
CA TRP A 61 -4.38 9.98 3.00
C TRP A 61 -4.28 9.78 1.49
N PHE A 62 -5.00 8.80 0.96
CA PHE A 62 -5.16 8.55 -0.47
C PHE A 62 -6.59 8.91 -0.87
N GLU A 63 -6.78 9.83 -1.82
CA GLU A 63 -8.11 10.14 -2.36
C GLU A 63 -8.00 10.78 -3.75
N ASP A 64 -8.95 10.46 -4.62
CA ASP A 64 -9.05 11.00 -5.98
C ASP A 64 -7.75 10.88 -6.81
N GLY A 65 -6.97 9.83 -6.56
CA GLY A 65 -5.69 9.58 -7.24
C GLY A 65 -4.53 10.43 -6.73
N ILE A 66 -4.69 11.15 -5.61
CA ILE A 66 -3.68 11.97 -4.95
C ILE A 66 -3.28 11.36 -3.61
N ILE A 67 -2.00 11.49 -3.25
CA ILE A 67 -1.44 11.00 -2.00
C ILE A 67 -0.98 12.18 -1.17
N TYR A 68 -1.49 12.27 0.05
CA TYR A 68 -1.13 13.26 1.05
C TYR A 68 -0.35 12.60 2.18
N GLU A 69 0.70 13.27 2.63
CA GLU A 69 1.34 13.02 3.91
C GLU A 69 0.73 13.98 4.94
N ILE A 70 0.41 13.43 6.12
CA ILE A 70 -0.19 14.16 7.23
C ILE A 70 0.92 14.42 8.23
N ASP A 71 1.28 15.70 8.39
CA ASP A 71 2.06 16.18 9.52
C ASP A 71 1.11 16.95 10.46
N THR A 72 1.46 16.98 11.74
CA THR A 72 0.73 17.60 12.86
C THR A 72 0.12 18.97 12.59
N ASP A 73 0.69 19.74 11.66
CA ASP A 73 0.22 21.09 11.30
C ASP A 73 -0.16 21.27 9.81
N TYR A 74 0.16 20.31 8.92
CA TYR A 74 0.00 20.47 7.47
C TYR A 74 -0.27 19.16 6.72
N GLU A 75 -1.08 19.25 5.66
CA GLU A 75 -1.20 18.21 4.63
C GLU A 75 -0.31 18.57 3.44
N GLN A 76 0.58 17.67 3.05
CA GLN A 76 1.44 17.85 1.88
C GLN A 76 1.11 16.82 0.81
N ILE A 77 0.96 17.25 -0.44
CA ILE A 77 0.89 16.34 -1.58
C ILE A 77 2.29 15.74 -1.81
N ILE A 78 2.38 14.42 -1.71
CA ILE A 78 3.63 13.66 -1.87
C ILE A 78 3.63 12.75 -3.09
N GLY A 79 2.47 12.57 -3.72
CA GLY A 79 2.36 11.64 -4.83
C GLY A 79 0.99 11.58 -5.48
N LYS A 80 0.88 10.67 -6.42
CA LYS A 80 -0.34 10.34 -7.17
C LYS A 80 -0.37 8.85 -7.47
N TYR A 81 -1.57 8.31 -7.67
CA TYR A 81 -1.76 6.90 -7.99
C TYR A 81 -2.89 6.70 -9.00
N SER A 82 -2.83 5.57 -9.68
CA SER A 82 -3.86 5.10 -10.59
C SER A 82 -4.11 3.60 -10.39
N LYS A 83 -4.80 2.97 -11.34
CA LYS A 83 -5.08 1.53 -11.30
C LYS A 83 -3.82 0.67 -11.33
N ASN A 84 -2.79 1.10 -12.08
CA ASN A 84 -1.60 0.30 -12.37
C ASN A 84 -0.28 1.07 -12.19
N GLU A 85 -0.31 2.30 -11.69
CA GLU A 85 0.88 3.13 -11.51
C GLU A 85 0.77 3.90 -10.21
N ILE A 86 1.89 4.10 -9.53
CA ILE A 86 2.02 4.99 -8.38
C ILE A 86 3.30 5.84 -8.52
N THR A 87 3.19 7.13 -8.24
CA THR A 87 4.32 8.06 -8.15
C THR A 87 4.37 8.64 -6.74
N VAL A 88 5.49 8.51 -6.05
CA VAL A 88 5.71 9.06 -4.70
C VAL A 88 7.11 9.66 -4.65
N TYR A 89 7.26 10.90 -4.16
CA TYR A 89 8.55 11.60 -4.08
C TYR A 89 9.36 11.54 -5.39
N ASP A 90 8.71 11.82 -6.52
CA ASP A 90 9.26 11.77 -7.88
C ASP A 90 9.69 10.37 -8.39
N GLU A 91 9.49 9.32 -7.60
CA GLU A 91 9.73 7.95 -8.02
C GLU A 91 8.44 7.31 -8.55
N THR A 92 8.49 6.77 -9.78
CA THR A 92 7.33 6.13 -10.42
C THR A 92 7.51 4.63 -10.54
N PHE A 93 6.43 3.92 -10.23
CA PHE A 93 6.37 2.47 -10.21
C PHE A 93 5.17 1.95 -11.00
N ASP A 94 5.39 0.90 -11.79
CA ASP A 94 4.37 0.20 -12.57
C ASP A 94 3.98 -1.11 -11.89
N LEU A 95 2.67 -1.33 -11.74
CA LEU A 95 2.08 -2.54 -11.18
C LEU A 95 1.66 -3.48 -12.30
N GLU A 96 2.37 -4.60 -12.39
CA GLU A 96 2.05 -5.73 -13.24
C GLU A 96 1.30 -6.82 -12.44
N LYS A 97 0.35 -7.51 -13.09
CA LYS A 97 -0.51 -8.53 -12.47
C LYS A 97 -0.35 -9.87 -13.18
N PRO A 98 0.84 -10.50 -13.11
CA PRO A 98 1.21 -11.63 -13.96
C PRO A 98 0.31 -12.86 -13.80
N VAL A 99 -0.19 -13.11 -12.59
CA VAL A 99 -1.14 -14.21 -12.31
C VAL A 99 -2.14 -13.80 -11.23
N PHE A 100 -3.20 -14.59 -11.00
CA PHE A 100 -4.30 -14.21 -10.10
C PHE A 100 -3.88 -13.84 -8.68
N SER A 101 -2.99 -14.62 -8.06
CA SER A 101 -2.52 -14.40 -6.68
C SER A 101 -1.18 -13.67 -6.59
N LYS A 102 -0.62 -13.19 -7.71
CA LYS A 102 0.68 -12.50 -7.69
C LYS A 102 0.64 -11.19 -8.44
N MET A 103 1.23 -10.17 -7.83
CA MET A 103 1.51 -8.90 -8.46
C MET A 103 3.01 -8.62 -8.41
N LYS A 104 3.47 -7.73 -9.27
CA LYS A 104 4.86 -7.30 -9.36
C LYS A 104 4.87 -5.79 -9.52
N LEU A 105 5.63 -5.10 -8.68
CA LEU A 105 5.87 -3.67 -8.81
C LEU A 105 7.28 -3.45 -9.34
N THR A 106 7.42 -2.68 -10.42
CA THR A 106 8.72 -2.35 -11.03
C THR A 106 8.92 -0.84 -11.05
N LYS A 107 10.14 -0.36 -10.80
CA LYS A 107 10.46 1.08 -10.89
C LYS A 107 10.75 1.45 -12.34
N LYS A 108 10.10 2.47 -12.89
CA LYS A 108 10.18 2.81 -14.33
C LYS A 108 11.61 3.04 -14.83
N ASN A 109 12.46 3.65 -14.01
CA ASN A 109 13.83 3.97 -14.35
C ASN A 109 14.86 2.99 -13.76
N ASP A 110 14.39 1.91 -13.13
CA ASP A 110 15.24 0.86 -12.57
C ASP A 110 14.53 -0.49 -12.64
N SER A 111 14.72 -1.19 -13.77
CA SER A 111 14.13 -2.50 -13.99
C SER A 111 14.69 -3.60 -13.08
N LYS A 112 15.77 -3.33 -12.33
CA LYS A 112 16.28 -4.27 -11.32
C LYS A 112 15.55 -4.12 -9.99
N TYR A 113 14.89 -2.98 -9.78
CA TYR A 113 13.99 -2.79 -8.65
C TYR A 113 12.66 -3.48 -8.92
N GLU A 114 12.45 -4.59 -8.21
CA GLU A 114 11.25 -5.39 -8.30
C GLU A 114 10.76 -5.75 -6.89
N ILE A 115 9.49 -5.47 -6.62
CA ILE A 115 8.78 -5.96 -5.45
C ILE A 115 7.79 -7.02 -5.92
N LYS A 116 7.83 -8.20 -5.31
CA LYS A 116 6.85 -9.26 -5.56
C LYS A 116 5.79 -9.21 -4.48
N ILE A 117 4.54 -9.34 -4.90
CA ILE A 117 3.38 -9.34 -4.01
C ILE A 117 2.61 -10.64 -4.21
N SER A 118 2.27 -11.30 -3.11
CA SER A 118 1.39 -12.47 -3.09
C SER A 118 0.09 -12.15 -2.35
N CYS A 119 -1.05 -12.56 -2.90
CA CYS A 119 -2.38 -12.29 -2.36
C CYS A 119 -3.15 -13.61 -2.23
N TYR A 120 -3.39 -14.08 -1.01
CA TYR A 120 -4.07 -15.34 -0.73
C TYR A 120 -5.05 -15.18 0.43
N GLY A 121 -6.33 -15.46 0.17
CA GLY A 121 -7.38 -15.24 1.16
C GLY A 121 -7.38 -13.78 1.61
N ASN A 122 -7.39 -13.57 2.92
CA ASN A 122 -7.33 -12.24 3.53
C ASN A 122 -5.90 -11.75 3.82
N ARG A 123 -4.88 -12.41 3.25
CA ARG A 123 -3.46 -12.11 3.51
C ARG A 123 -2.76 -11.56 2.27
N ILE A 124 -2.02 -10.47 2.45
CA ILE A 124 -1.13 -9.85 1.46
C ILE A 124 0.31 -9.97 1.95
N THR A 125 1.20 -10.47 1.10
CA THR A 125 2.64 -10.58 1.38
C THR A 125 3.45 -9.78 0.38
N ILE A 126 4.29 -8.86 0.85
CA ILE A 126 5.16 -7.98 0.07
C ILE A 126 6.61 -8.44 0.28
N GLU A 127 7.24 -9.03 -0.74
CA GLU A 127 8.61 -9.55 -0.64
C GLU A 127 9.65 -8.40 -0.70
N GLU A 128 10.25 -8.09 0.44
CA GLU A 128 11.28 -7.06 0.59
C GLU A 128 12.68 -7.70 0.57
N LYS A 129 13.25 -7.92 -0.62
CA LYS A 129 14.52 -8.67 -0.73
C LYS A 129 15.78 -7.85 -0.40
N ASN A 130 15.85 -6.60 -0.84
CA ASN A 130 17.08 -5.81 -0.83
C ASN A 130 16.90 -4.33 -0.46
N LEU A 131 15.66 -3.85 -0.41
CA LEU A 131 15.33 -2.48 -0.03
C LEU A 131 14.00 -2.51 0.73
N GLN A 132 13.93 -1.70 1.76
CA GLN A 132 12.68 -1.44 2.46
C GLN A 132 11.71 -0.72 1.52
N VAL A 133 10.48 -1.21 1.43
CA VAL A 133 9.42 -0.58 0.64
C VAL A 133 8.76 0.49 1.50
N SER A 134 8.51 1.68 0.96
CA SER A 134 7.90 2.75 1.75
C SER A 134 6.47 2.40 2.17
N ASP A 135 6.03 2.94 3.31
CA ASP A 135 4.69 2.67 3.85
C ASP A 135 3.58 3.08 2.88
N VAL A 136 3.77 4.21 2.19
CA VAL A 136 2.88 4.68 1.11
C VAL A 136 2.70 3.61 0.03
N ILE A 137 3.79 3.02 -0.43
CA ILE A 137 3.74 1.96 -1.45
C ILE A 137 3.10 0.69 -0.87
N LYS A 138 3.40 0.33 0.38
CA LYS A 138 2.79 -0.83 1.04
C LYS A 138 1.28 -0.69 1.15
N LEU A 139 0.79 0.46 1.63
CA LEU A 139 -0.65 0.77 1.73
C LEU A 139 -1.36 0.63 0.38
N TRP A 140 -0.79 1.22 -0.66
CA TRP A 140 -1.34 1.10 -2.00
C TRP A 140 -1.36 -0.35 -2.52
N LEU A 141 -0.28 -1.10 -2.29
CA LEU A 141 -0.20 -2.52 -2.66
C LEU A 141 -1.21 -3.40 -1.91
N ILE A 142 -1.48 -3.09 -0.63
CA ILE A 142 -2.50 -3.77 0.17
C ILE A 142 -3.89 -3.52 -0.44
N MET A 143 -4.24 -2.27 -0.71
CA MET A 143 -5.49 -1.92 -1.39
C MET A 143 -5.64 -2.68 -2.72
N LYS A 144 -4.61 -2.67 -3.57
CA LYS A 144 -4.63 -3.36 -4.88
C LYS A 144 -4.70 -4.87 -4.74
N GLY A 145 -4.05 -5.43 -3.73
CA GLY A 145 -4.09 -6.87 -3.45
C GLY A 145 -5.48 -7.32 -2.99
N ALA A 146 -6.09 -6.58 -2.05
CA ALA A 146 -7.41 -6.89 -1.54
C ALA A 146 -8.51 -6.70 -2.59
N GLU A 147 -8.48 -5.59 -3.34
CA GLU A 147 -9.38 -5.33 -4.48
C GLU A 147 -9.40 -6.53 -5.44
N ARG A 148 -8.21 -7.07 -5.75
CA ARG A 148 -8.05 -8.21 -6.65
C ARG A 148 -8.65 -9.50 -6.10
N VAL A 149 -8.46 -9.80 -4.81
CA VAL A 149 -9.05 -11.00 -4.19
C VAL A 149 -10.58 -10.91 -4.15
N ILE A 150 -11.12 -9.74 -3.80
CA ILE A 150 -12.56 -9.53 -3.68
C ILE A 150 -13.23 -9.60 -5.05
N GLN A 151 -12.69 -8.93 -6.08
CA GLN A 151 -13.19 -9.04 -7.45
C GLN A 151 -13.19 -10.49 -7.95
N ARG A 152 -12.17 -11.28 -7.59
CA ARG A 152 -12.11 -12.69 -7.93
C ARG A 152 -13.25 -13.48 -7.27
N ASN A 153 -13.47 -13.29 -5.97
CA ASN A 153 -14.51 -14.02 -5.24
C ASN A 153 -15.90 -13.68 -5.80
N LYS A 154 -16.19 -12.39 -6.02
CA LYS A 154 -17.44 -11.94 -6.67
C LYS A 154 -17.66 -12.61 -8.04
N ASN A 155 -16.62 -12.65 -8.88
CA ASN A 155 -16.72 -13.29 -10.20
C ASN A 155 -16.92 -14.81 -10.11
N ALA A 156 -16.31 -15.48 -9.12
CA ALA A 156 -16.51 -16.90 -8.90
C ALA A 156 -17.95 -17.19 -8.49
N ASP A 157 -18.50 -16.42 -7.54
CA ASP A 157 -19.87 -16.56 -7.05
C ASP A 157 -20.88 -16.38 -8.20
N SER A 158 -20.71 -15.35 -9.05
CA SER A 158 -21.57 -15.14 -10.21
C SER A 158 -21.54 -16.29 -11.22
N ILE A 159 -20.39 -16.95 -11.40
CA ILE A 159 -20.28 -18.12 -12.28
C ILE A 159 -21.04 -19.31 -11.68
N PHE A 160 -20.91 -19.55 -10.37
CA PHE A 160 -21.64 -20.64 -9.70
C PHE A 160 -23.15 -20.43 -9.75
N GLU A 161 -23.64 -19.20 -9.53
CA GLU A 161 -25.06 -18.87 -9.66
C GLU A 161 -25.57 -19.12 -11.09
N ALA A 162 -24.82 -18.70 -12.11
CA ALA A 162 -25.22 -18.92 -13.51
C ALA A 162 -25.33 -20.41 -13.87
N ILE A 163 -24.47 -21.27 -13.31
CA ILE A 163 -24.52 -22.73 -13.52
C ILE A 163 -25.74 -23.34 -12.83
N GLN A 164 -26.12 -22.87 -11.64
CA GLN A 164 -27.28 -23.39 -10.90
C GLN A 164 -28.62 -23.03 -11.54
N ILE A 165 -28.71 -21.90 -12.22
CA ILE A 165 -29.96 -21.42 -12.85
C ILE A 165 -30.13 -22.02 -14.27
N GLY A 166 -29.04 -22.42 -14.92
CA GLY A 166 -29.04 -22.99 -16.27
C GLY A 166 -29.00 -24.52 -16.35
N GLY A 167 -29.07 -25.22 -15.21
CA GLY A 167 -29.04 -26.69 -15.10
C GLY A 167 -30.37 -27.33 -14.74
#